data_AF-A0A818EYD1-F1
#
_entry.id   AF-A0A818EYD1-F1
#
_cell.length_a   1.000
_cell.length_b   1.000
_cell.length_c   1.000
_cell.angle_alpha   90.00
_cell.angle_beta   90.00
_cell.angle_gamma   90.00
#
_symmetry.space_group_name_H-M   'P 1'
#
loop_
_entity.id
_entity.type
_entity.pdbx_description
1 polymer ?
#
loop_
_entity_poly.entity_id
_entity_poly.type
_entity_poly.pdbx_seq_one_letter_code
_entity_poly.pdbx_strand_id
1 'polypeptide(L)'
;MDKNHLRGIILKLQDYLSDNDRQRLHFFLGDSVPRQIRDDQTLSGTLKLMESLLDQDKINESDVTFLINAFDAIQCIDGVKLLNGIVLYLIDVLFGFCSSRTYEMDAVKSNA
;
A
#
# COMPACT_ATOMS: atom_id res chain seq x y z
N MET A 1 -9.18 12.68 4.72
CA MET A 1 -9.45 11.36 4.13
C MET A 1 -10.43 10.66 5.07
N ASP A 2 -11.15 9.64 4.61
CA ASP A 2 -12.02 8.81 5.48
C ASP A 2 -11.34 7.44 5.63
N LYS A 3 -11.49 6.76 6.78
CA LYS A 3 -10.97 5.40 7.05
C LYS A 3 -11.24 4.42 5.89
N ASN A 4 -12.35 4.61 5.18
CA ASN A 4 -12.72 3.81 4.02
C ASN A 4 -11.76 3.97 2.82
N HIS A 5 -11.15 5.15 2.66
CA HIS A 5 -10.16 5.40 1.62
C HIS A 5 -8.84 4.68 1.91
N LEU A 6 -8.38 4.69 3.17
CA LEU A 6 -7.17 3.98 3.58
C LEU A 6 -7.36 2.46 3.51
N ARG A 7 -8.55 1.94 3.86
CA ARG A 7 -8.91 0.54 3.60
C ARG A 7 -8.84 0.19 2.12
N GLY A 8 -9.29 1.09 1.24
CA GLY A 8 -9.15 0.91 -0.21
C GLY A 8 -7.69 0.84 -0.67
N ILE A 9 -6.79 1.60 -0.04
CA ILE A 9 -5.34 1.54 -0.31
C ILE A 9 -4.75 0.22 0.18
N ILE A 10 -5.11 -0.21 1.39
CA ILE A 10 -4.70 -1.50 1.97
C ILE A 10 -5.12 -2.66 1.06
N LEU A 11 -6.36 -2.64 0.56
CA LEU A 11 -6.85 -3.63 -0.39
C LEU A 11 -6.04 -3.63 -1.68
N LYS A 12 -5.68 -2.46 -2.23
CA LYS A 12 -4.83 -2.40 -3.42
C LYS A 12 -3.42 -2.91 -3.15
N LEU A 13 -2.83 -2.56 -2.02
CA LEU A 13 -1.48 -2.98 -1.62
C LEU A 13 -1.33 -4.50 -1.66
N GLN A 14 -2.36 -5.24 -1.24
CA GLN A 14 -2.33 -6.71 -1.21
C GLN A 14 -1.94 -7.32 -2.57
N ASP A 15 -2.39 -6.72 -3.67
CA ASP A 15 -2.23 -7.26 -5.02
C ASP A 15 -0.79 -7.08 -5.52
N TYR A 16 -0.03 -6.21 -4.86
CA TYR A 16 1.39 -5.96 -5.13
C TYR A 16 2.32 -6.74 -4.19
N LEU A 17 1.78 -7.52 -3.25
CA LEU A 17 2.58 -8.34 -2.34
C LEU A 17 2.69 -9.77 -2.88
N SER A 18 3.93 -10.22 -3.08
CA SER A 18 4.21 -11.64 -3.27
C SER A 18 3.99 -12.41 -1.95
N ASP A 19 3.90 -13.74 -2.02
CA ASP A 19 3.87 -14.57 -0.81
C ASP A 19 5.07 -14.32 0.09
N ASN A 20 6.25 -14.13 -0.50
CA ASN A 20 7.47 -13.81 0.24
C ASN A 20 7.39 -12.44 0.91
N ASP A 21 6.81 -11.42 0.26
CA ASP A 21 6.63 -10.10 0.88
C ASP A 21 5.63 -10.17 2.03
N ARG A 22 4.53 -10.93 1.88
CA ARG A 22 3.59 -11.20 2.96
C ARG A 22 4.29 -11.82 4.17
N GLN A 23 5.10 -12.86 3.96
CA GLN A 23 5.84 -13.50 5.05
C GLN A 23 6.79 -12.53 5.77
N ARG A 24 7.54 -11.73 5.02
CA ARG A 24 8.45 -10.74 5.59
C ARG A 24 7.70 -9.64 6.34
N LEU A 25 6.56 -9.20 5.81
CA LEU A 25 5.71 -8.21 6.45
C LEU A 25 5.14 -8.75 7.77
N HIS A 26 4.66 -9.99 7.78
CA HIS A 26 4.20 -10.67 9.00
C HIS A 26 5.33 -10.86 10.02
N PHE A 27 6.55 -11.14 9.57
CA PHE A 27 7.70 -11.20 10.46
C PHE A 27 8.04 -9.82 11.05
N PHE A 28 8.02 -8.77 10.24
CA PHE A 28 8.42 -7.43 10.64
C PHE A 28 7.37 -6.72 11.53
N LEU A 29 6.09 -6.88 11.21
CA LEU A 29 4.98 -6.19 11.89
C LEU A 29 4.21 -7.11 12.85
N GLY A 30 4.50 -8.40 12.85
CA GLY A 30 3.76 -9.42 13.58
C GLY A 30 3.68 -9.21 15.08
N ASP A 31 4.74 -8.69 15.68
CA ASP A 31 4.80 -8.47 17.14
C ASP A 31 3.90 -7.32 17.61
N SER A 32 3.41 -6.51 16.67
CA SER A 32 2.46 -5.42 16.91
C SER A 32 1.00 -5.87 16.88
N VAL A 33 0.70 -7.12 16.57
CA VAL A 33 -0.67 -7.63 16.41
C VAL A 33 -0.89 -8.93 17.20
N PRO A 34 -2.14 -9.32 17.50
CA PRO A 34 -2.42 -10.60 18.15
C PRO A 34 -1.80 -11.78 17.39
N ARG A 35 -1.31 -12.79 18.14
CA ARG A 35 -0.65 -13.97 17.58
C ARG A 35 -1.46 -14.66 16.48
N GLN A 36 -2.79 -14.71 16.61
CA GLN A 36 -3.68 -15.27 15.60
C GLN A 36 -3.57 -14.57 14.24
N ILE A 37 -3.40 -13.24 14.23
CA ILE A 37 -3.24 -12.44 13.01
C ILE A 37 -1.80 -12.57 12.50
N ARG A 38 -0.83 -12.57 13.41
CA ARG A 38 0.59 -12.73 13.07
C ARG A 38 0.87 -14.03 12.31
N ASP A 39 0.30 -15.14 12.79
CA ASP A 39 0.62 -16.47 12.27
C ASP A 39 -0.19 -16.81 11.00
N ASP A 40 -1.23 -16.02 10.67
CA ASP A 40 -2.01 -16.13 9.43
C ASP A 40 -1.29 -15.43 8.27
N GLN A 41 -0.34 -16.12 7.62
CA GLN A 41 0.44 -15.55 6.50
C GLN A 41 -0.32 -15.53 5.16
N THR A 42 -1.62 -15.84 5.17
CA THR A 42 -2.45 -15.77 3.95
C THR A 42 -2.74 -14.33 3.57
N LEU A 43 -3.25 -14.11 2.35
CA LEU A 43 -3.74 -12.80 1.92
C LEU A 43 -4.75 -12.20 2.92
N SER A 44 -5.68 -13.03 3.41
CA SER A 44 -6.68 -12.61 4.39
C SER A 44 -6.03 -12.19 5.72
N GLY A 45 -5.01 -12.92 6.17
CA GLY A 45 -4.26 -12.58 7.36
C GLY A 45 -3.43 -11.30 7.21
N THR A 46 -2.86 -11.06 6.03
CA THR A 46 -2.16 -9.81 5.71
C THR A 46 -3.10 -8.61 5.74
N LEU A 47 -4.34 -8.74 5.23
CA LEU A 47 -5.35 -7.69 5.36
C LEU A 47 -5.70 -7.42 6.83
N LYS A 48 -5.97 -8.47 7.60
CA LYS A 48 -6.26 -8.34 9.05
C LYS A 48 -5.10 -7.71 9.81
N LEU A 49 -3.86 -7.99 9.41
CA LEU A 49 -2.67 -7.37 9.98
C LEU A 49 -2.67 -5.87 9.74
N MET A 50 -2.88 -5.42 8.50
CA MET A 50 -2.92 -4.00 8.16
C MET A 50 -4.13 -3.29 8.80
N GLU A 51 -5.30 -3.94 8.84
CA GLU A 51 -6.48 -3.43 9.54
C GLU A 51 -6.25 -3.29 11.05
N SER A 52 -5.60 -4.28 11.68
CA SER A 52 -5.26 -4.20 13.10
C SER A 52 -4.31 -3.05 13.41
N LEU A 53 -3.34 -2.78 12.53
CA LEU A 53 -2.43 -1.65 12.66
C LEU A 53 -3.13 -0.30 12.46
N LEU A 54 -4.14 -0.25 11.59
CA LEU A 54 -5.01 0.91 11.42
C LEU A 54 -5.89 1.14 12.66
N ASP A 55 -6.49 0.09 13.21
CA ASP A 55 -7.33 0.18 14.42
C ASP A 55 -6.52 0.57 15.66
N GLN A 56 -5.22 0.25 15.68
CA GLN A 56 -4.25 0.68 16.70
C GLN A 56 -3.68 2.09 16.46
N ASP A 57 -4.10 2.79 15.40
CA ASP A 57 -3.60 4.11 15.00
C ASP A 57 -2.08 4.13 14.72
N LYS A 58 -1.48 2.96 14.44
CA LYS A 58 -0.07 2.83 14.01
C LYS A 58 0.12 3.21 12.55
N ILE A 59 -0.92 3.00 11.75
CA ILE A 59 -1.02 3.49 10.38
C ILE A 59 -2.12 4.53 10.38
N ASN A 60 -1.76 5.72 9.90
CA ASN A 60 -2.58 6.91 9.93
C ASN A 60 -2.93 7.32 8.48
N GLU A 61 -4.15 7.80 8.26
CA GLU A 61 -4.63 8.29 6.96
C GLU A 61 -3.87 9.49 6.39
N SER A 62 -3.34 10.32 7.27
CA SER A 62 -2.49 11.48 6.94
C SER A 62 -1.00 11.14 6.93
N ASP A 63 -0.63 9.95 7.40
CA ASP A 63 0.78 9.53 7.49
C ASP A 63 0.94 8.04 7.17
N VAL A 64 1.14 7.76 5.88
CA VAL A 64 1.49 6.43 5.38
C VAL A 64 3.00 6.15 5.47
N THR A 65 3.79 7.04 6.07
CA THR A 65 5.25 6.88 6.18
C THR A 65 5.63 5.63 6.96
N PHE A 66 4.83 5.26 7.97
CA PHE A 66 5.03 3.99 8.68
C PHE A 66 4.98 2.78 7.73
N LEU A 67 3.99 2.74 6.84
CA LEU A 67 3.87 1.67 5.85
C LEU A 67 5.03 1.72 4.84
N ILE A 68 5.39 2.90 4.35
CA ILE A 68 6.53 3.06 3.43
C ILE A 68 7.81 2.51 4.05
N ASN A 69 8.10 2.89 5.30
CA ASN A 69 9.28 2.41 6.02
C ASN A 69 9.23 0.90 6.26
N ALA A 70 8.05 0.34 6.56
CA ALA A 70 7.89 -1.10 6.72
C ALA A 70 8.14 -1.84 5.39
N PHE A 71 7.62 -1.34 4.28
CA PHE A 71 7.85 -1.93 2.96
C PHE A 71 9.30 -1.80 2.49
N ASP A 72 9.95 -0.67 2.78
CA ASP A 72 11.37 -0.45 2.51
C ASP A 72 12.24 -1.41 3.34
N ALA A 73 11.94 -1.59 4.62
CA ALA A 73 12.64 -2.51 5.51
C ALA A 73 12.58 -3.98 5.06
N ILE A 74 11.45 -4.40 4.47
CA ILE A 74 11.31 -5.76 3.90
C ILE A 74 11.77 -5.87 2.44
N GLN A 75 12.25 -4.77 1.86
CA GLN A 75 12.69 -4.64 0.46
C GLN A 75 11.57 -4.89 -0.57
N CYS A 76 10.33 -4.56 -0.22
CA CYS A 76 9.18 -4.64 -1.12
C CYS A 76 9.11 -3.36 -1.97
N ILE A 77 9.87 -3.35 -3.07
CA ILE A 77 10.02 -2.18 -3.95
C ILE A 77 8.67 -1.77 -4.57
N ASP A 78 7.83 -2.74 -4.93
CA ASP A 78 6.54 -2.47 -5.57
C ASP A 78 5.54 -1.83 -4.60
N GLY A 79 5.53 -2.27 -3.33
CA GLY A 79 4.74 -1.65 -2.26
C GLY A 79 5.17 -0.20 -1.98
N VAL A 80 6.48 0.06 -1.94
CA VAL A 80 7.03 1.42 -1.77
C VAL A 80 6.64 2.33 -2.95
N LYS A 81 6.75 1.84 -4.19
CA LYS A 81 6.36 2.61 -5.38
C LYS A 81 4.88 2.98 -5.38
N LEU A 82 4.01 2.04 -5.01
CA LEU A 82 2.57 2.29 -4.92
C LEU A 82 2.25 3.39 -3.90
N LEU A 83 2.81 3.29 -2.69
CA LEU A 83 2.57 4.25 -1.62
C LEU A 83 3.11 5.64 -1.96
N ASN A 84 4.31 5.72 -2.54
CA ASN A 84 4.85 7.01 -3.02
C ASN A 84 3.98 7.62 -4.12
N GLY A 85 3.41 6.81 -5.01
CA GLY A 85 2.44 7.28 -6.00
C GLY A 85 1.17 7.87 -5.38
N ILE A 86 0.68 7.27 -4.28
CA ILE A 86 -0.47 7.77 -3.53
C ILE A 86 -0.14 9.09 -2.81
N VAL A 87 1.04 9.20 -2.20
CA VAL A 87 1.49 10.44 -1.55
C VAL A 87 1.55 11.58 -2.56
N LEU A 88 2.12 11.34 -3.74
CA LEU A 88 2.17 12.33 -4.83
C LEU A 88 0.76 12.73 -5.29
N TYR A 89 -0.14 11.77 -5.48
CA TYR A 89 -1.54 12.04 -5.84
C TYR A 89 -2.26 12.88 -4.78
N LEU A 90 -2.05 12.60 -3.49
CA LEU A 90 -2.65 13.37 -2.40
C LEU A 90 -2.11 14.80 -2.34
N ILE A 91 -0.81 14.98 -2.59
CA ILE A 91 -0.20 16.32 -2.70
C ILE A 91 -0.82 17.07 -3.88
N ASP A 92 -0.95 16.45 -5.06
CA ASP A 92 -1.55 17.09 -6.24
C ASP A 92 -3.02 17.51 -6.00
N VAL A 93 -3.79 16.67 -5.31
CA VAL A 93 -5.19 16.96 -4.95
C VAL A 93 -5.28 18.07 -3.89
N LEU A 94 -4.42 18.07 -2.89
CA LEU A 94 -4.40 19.07 -1.80
C LEU A 94 -3.93 20.45 -2.27
N PHE A 95 -2.97 20.50 -3.20
CA PHE A 95 -2.44 21.76 -3.74
C PHE A 95 -3.18 22.26 -4.99
N GLY A 96 -4.22 21.55 -5.44
CA GLY A 96 -5.10 22.02 -6.53
C GLY A 96 -4.35 22.25 -7.84
N PHE A 97 -3.38 21.41 -8.18
CA PHE A 97 -2.67 21.54 -9.45
C PHE A 97 -3.35 20.75 -10.56
N CYS A 98 -4.00 21.48 -11.46
CA CYS A 98 -4.25 21.05 -12.83
C CYS A 98 -2.95 20.49 -13.44
N SER A 99 -2.91 19.19 -13.72
CA SER A 99 -2.11 18.70 -14.83
C SER A 99 -2.82 17.55 -15.50
N SER A 100 -3.49 17.91 -16.60
CA SER A 100 -3.90 17.04 -17.67
C SER A 100 -2.75 16.09 -18.03
N ARG A 101 -2.82 14.83 -17.62
CA ARG A 101 -2.10 13.75 -18.29
C ARG A 101 -3.09 12.98 -19.14
N THR A 102 -3.28 13.48 -20.37
CA THR A 102 -3.68 12.62 -21.48
C THR A 102 -2.59 11.58 -21.66
N TYR A 103 -2.88 10.36 -21.24
CA TYR A 103 -2.17 9.18 -21.69
C TYR A 103 -2.52 8.98 -23.18
N GLU A 104 -1.74 9.62 -24.05
CA GLU A 104 -1.70 9.27 -25.47
C GLU A 104 -1.08 7.86 -25.55
N MET A 105 -1.95 6.84 -25.50
CA MET A 105 -1.60 5.47 -25.87
C MET A 105 -1.67 5.36 -27.38
N ASP A 106 -0.65 5.85 -28.09
CA ASP A 106 -0.43 5.42 -29.47
C ASP A 106 0.42 4.15 -29.47
N ALA A 107 -0.26 3.04 -29.19
CA ALA A 107 0.20 1.72 -29.54
C ALA A 107 -0.18 1.43 -31.01
N VAL A 108 0.83 1.52 -31.87
CA VAL A 108 1.14 0.64 -33.01
C VAL A 108 -0.02 0.27 -33.95
N LYS A 109 0.13 0.67 -35.23
CA LYS A 109 -0.02 -0.26 -36.35
C LYS A 109 0.92 0.09 -37.51
N SER A 110 2.01 -0.67 -37.57
CA SER A 110 2.65 -1.06 -38.84
C SER A 110 1.60 -1.75 -39.71
N ASN A 111 1.45 -1.33 -40.97
CA ASN A 111 1.36 -2.22 -42.13
C ASN A 111 1.11 -1.46 -43.45
N ALA A 112 1.85 -1.92 -44.46
CA ALA A 112 1.79 -1.67 -45.90
C ALA A 112 2.54 -0.45 -46.44
#